data_AF-A0A182MLM4-F1
#
_entry.id   AF-A0A182MLM4-F1
#
_cell.length_a   1.000
_cell.length_b   1.000
_cell.length_c   1.000
_cell.angle_alpha   90.00
_cell.angle_beta   90.00
_cell.angle_gamma   90.00
#
_symmetry.space_group_name_H-M   'P 1'
#
loop_
_entity.id
_entity.type
_entity.pdbx_description
1 polymer ?
#
loop_
_entity_poly.entity_id
_entity_poly.type
_entity_poly.pdbx_seq_one_letter_code
_entity_poly.pdbx_strand_id
1 'polypeptide(L)'
;MYKARIVPNATQTGSKRHCYGSLIAPKFILTAANCLQQYDVDSYQVEMAQPNTYYPKRDNEIRVRTVAHKVHYHPEFDAATLANDIALLELVNPIFDFNDTILPACIWTRDKFPVEKFQTNGYAPFNETSDDGTVRTKQFYATADVYEQCVESVPANQFCAGFPSALAPNSCHNNIGSAMSHSLYTFNRYFEYIFAINSKGENCGFNMPTVYTKIAPYVNWIDSIIFATKVHYEDDTKYYGDRCQDANGIEGSCVNLRYCPKLDQEAKEGNIVSPSSSCSFGRQEEMVVCCSDENLLRDESHRNQLAQVMEEVDSCHNLYHEFRKNKSPYTIDNFPTYPYLARIHGNDGRSCNGTLIAKQFVITTASCYESIVQDEVSVVLGNVTQQQMTVQRAFTHPEYQNVSTEFNILLLKLVSPVTINNETIPACLWHNQTFTPLRLQEVYANPRFAYQHTFPLFNENCLKKYQDSNVTNLQLCVERDTMYYYPHVFLDEDSGSALVSHMAQGVNEYQVTYLVGLHGSGRVVTKKVNVNEDDALIASKQYYHIYQRVSEYYNWIRNVISVEAQSD
;
A
#
# COMPACT_ATOMS: atom_id res chain seq x y z
N MET A 1 -14.86 11.07 10.59
CA MET A 1 -15.63 9.88 10.17
C MET A 1 -16.06 10.00 8.72
N TYR A 2 -15.78 8.96 7.95
CA TYR A 2 -16.14 8.65 6.56
C TYR A 2 -17.60 8.86 6.14
N LYS A 3 -18.51 9.16 7.06
CA LYS A 3 -19.95 9.21 6.79
C LYS A 3 -20.30 10.44 5.96
N ALA A 4 -20.99 10.21 4.84
CA ALA A 4 -21.40 11.24 3.91
C ALA A 4 -22.93 11.30 3.80
N ARG A 5 -23.47 12.52 3.77
CA ARG A 5 -24.86 12.82 3.40
C ARG A 5 -24.87 13.34 1.96
N ILE A 6 -25.68 12.75 1.11
CA ILE A 6 -25.84 13.08 -0.30
C ILE A 6 -27.20 13.75 -0.46
N VAL A 7 -27.18 15.01 -0.87
CA VAL A 7 -28.36 15.89 -0.91
C VAL A 7 -28.58 16.38 -2.34
N PRO A 8 -29.80 16.27 -2.89
CA PRO A 8 -30.12 16.84 -4.20
C PRO A 8 -30.31 18.36 -4.12
N ASN A 9 -29.92 19.07 -5.18
CA ASN A 9 -30.06 20.51 -5.34
C ASN A 9 -31.52 20.82 -5.75
N ALA A 10 -32.31 21.37 -4.83
CA ALA A 10 -33.76 21.42 -4.97
C ALA A 10 -34.25 22.45 -6.00
N THR A 11 -34.95 22.01 -7.05
CA THR A 11 -35.90 22.87 -7.79
C THR A 11 -37.26 22.25 -8.08
N GLN A 12 -37.54 20.97 -7.78
CA GLN A 12 -38.86 20.39 -8.08
C GLN A 12 -39.52 19.70 -6.88
N THR A 13 -40.74 20.14 -6.62
CA THR A 13 -41.68 19.72 -5.58
C THR A 13 -42.03 18.24 -5.70
N GLY A 14 -41.37 17.41 -4.91
CA GLY A 14 -41.63 15.97 -4.78
C GLY A 14 -40.65 15.35 -3.77
N SER A 15 -41.11 14.41 -2.95
CA SER A 15 -40.42 13.80 -1.79
C SER A 15 -38.88 13.86 -1.79
N LYS A 16 -38.31 14.52 -0.78
CA LYS A 16 -36.86 14.67 -0.54
C LYS A 16 -36.28 13.38 0.06
N ARG A 17 -35.91 12.39 -0.76
CA ARG A 17 -35.15 11.25 -0.21
C ARG A 17 -33.68 11.63 -0.05
N HIS A 18 -33.24 11.78 1.20
CA HIS A 18 -31.83 11.96 1.51
C HIS A 18 -31.08 10.63 1.35
N CYS A 19 -29.92 10.70 0.72
CA CYS A 19 -29.03 9.56 0.50
C CYS A 19 -27.80 9.65 1.39
N TYR A 20 -27.17 8.51 1.64
CA TYR A 20 -25.99 8.43 2.47
C TYR A 20 -24.92 7.60 1.80
N GLY A 21 -23.68 7.77 2.26
CA GLY A 21 -22.55 7.03 1.72
C GLY A 21 -21.36 7.04 2.67
N SER A 22 -20.29 6.41 2.21
CA SER A 22 -19.03 6.31 2.94
C SER A 22 -17.88 6.77 2.06
N LEU A 23 -17.11 7.76 2.52
CA LEU A 23 -15.82 8.12 1.94
C LEU A 23 -14.88 6.91 2.06
N ILE A 24 -14.45 6.36 0.93
CA ILE A 24 -13.54 5.21 0.87
C ILE A 24 -12.18 5.57 0.25
N ALA A 25 -12.13 6.67 -0.50
CA ALA A 25 -10.91 7.25 -1.06
C ALA A 25 -11.08 8.78 -1.20
N PRO A 26 -10.00 9.58 -1.38
CA PRO A 26 -10.08 11.05 -1.42
C PRO A 26 -11.14 11.63 -2.36
N LYS A 27 -11.41 10.96 -3.50
CA LYS A 27 -12.42 11.38 -4.50
C LYS A 27 -13.69 10.54 -4.52
N PHE A 28 -13.82 9.49 -3.71
CA PHE A 28 -14.86 8.49 -3.94
C PHE A 28 -15.69 8.22 -2.68
N ILE A 29 -17.00 8.42 -2.82
CA ILE A 29 -18.02 7.99 -1.86
C ILE A 29 -18.66 6.71 -2.38
N LEU A 30 -18.66 5.67 -1.55
CA LEU A 30 -19.39 4.43 -1.79
C LEU A 30 -20.82 4.55 -1.26
N THR A 31 -21.82 4.19 -2.08
CA THR A 31 -23.24 4.28 -1.74
C THR A 31 -24.06 3.21 -2.49
N ALA A 32 -25.37 3.18 -2.26
CA ALA A 32 -26.32 2.36 -3.00
C ALA A 32 -26.65 3.03 -4.35
N ALA A 33 -26.75 2.23 -5.41
CA ALA A 33 -27.05 2.71 -6.75
C ALA A 33 -28.46 3.30 -6.86
N ASN A 34 -29.45 2.65 -6.24
CA ASN A 34 -30.84 3.10 -6.18
C ASN A 34 -31.00 4.49 -5.53
N CYS A 35 -29.99 4.92 -4.78
CA CYS A 35 -29.96 6.22 -4.14
C CYS A 35 -29.70 7.35 -5.16
N LEU A 36 -28.91 7.07 -6.19
CA LEU A 36 -28.41 8.06 -7.14
C LEU A 36 -29.21 8.13 -8.45
N GLN A 37 -30.18 7.24 -8.66
CA GLN A 37 -31.01 7.23 -9.87
C GLN A 37 -32.05 8.35 -9.93
N GLN A 38 -32.28 9.06 -8.82
CA GLN A 38 -33.39 10.00 -8.70
C GLN A 38 -33.12 11.35 -9.36
N TYR A 39 -31.86 11.73 -9.53
CA TYR A 39 -31.48 13.05 -10.03
C TYR A 39 -30.22 13.00 -10.89
N ASP A 40 -30.02 14.03 -11.72
CA ASP A 40 -28.78 14.19 -12.48
C ASP A 40 -27.57 14.39 -11.56
N VAL A 41 -26.40 13.90 -11.97
CA VAL A 41 -25.20 13.90 -11.09
C VAL A 41 -24.83 15.28 -10.58
N ASP A 42 -24.95 16.31 -11.42
CA ASP A 42 -24.62 17.71 -11.10
C ASP A 42 -25.54 18.32 -10.03
N SER A 43 -26.64 17.64 -9.70
CA SER A 43 -27.55 18.04 -8.65
C SER A 43 -27.13 17.54 -7.26
N TYR A 44 -26.12 16.65 -7.15
CA TYR A 44 -25.73 16.10 -5.84
C TYR A 44 -24.69 16.95 -5.12
N GLN A 45 -25.06 17.43 -3.94
CA GLN A 45 -24.15 17.96 -2.93
C GLN A 45 -23.81 16.88 -1.91
N VAL A 46 -22.53 16.80 -1.54
CA VAL A 46 -22.05 15.87 -0.52
C VAL A 46 -21.60 16.67 0.70
N GLU A 47 -22.14 16.28 1.85
CA GLU A 47 -21.86 16.89 3.14
C GLU A 47 -21.27 15.87 4.11
N MET A 48 -20.20 16.25 4.82
CA MET A 48 -19.49 15.37 5.75
C MET A 48 -19.11 16.09 7.04
N ALA A 49 -18.54 15.32 7.98
CA ALA A 49 -18.01 15.83 9.25
C ALA A 49 -19.04 16.53 10.14
N GLN A 50 -20.27 16.00 10.17
CA GLN A 50 -21.27 16.44 11.14
C GLN A 50 -20.82 16.04 12.56
N PRO A 51 -20.75 16.97 13.52
CA PRO A 51 -20.40 16.63 14.89
C PRO A 51 -21.45 15.71 15.51
N ASN A 52 -20.99 14.74 16.29
CA ASN A 52 -21.82 13.73 16.97
C ASN A 52 -22.47 14.34 18.24
N THR A 53 -23.06 15.53 18.13
CA THR A 53 -23.58 16.27 19.27
C THR A 53 -25.03 15.94 19.54
N TYR A 54 -25.26 15.37 20.73
CA TYR A 54 -26.57 15.28 21.35
C TYR A 54 -27.12 16.71 21.53
N TYR A 55 -28.35 16.93 21.06
CA TYR A 55 -29.02 18.23 21.14
C TYR A 55 -29.22 18.69 22.60
N PRO A 56 -29.30 20.01 22.85
CA PRO A 56 -29.19 21.10 21.89
C PRO A 56 -27.85 21.80 21.99
N LYS A 57 -26.99 21.62 20.98
CA LYS A 57 -26.18 22.74 20.49
C LYS A 57 -26.60 22.98 19.05
N ARG A 58 -26.95 24.24 18.75
CA ARG A 58 -27.49 24.69 17.46
C ARG A 58 -26.42 24.82 16.36
N ASP A 59 -25.15 24.61 16.67
CA ASP A 59 -24.07 24.57 15.68
C ASP A 59 -23.88 23.16 15.11
N ASN A 60 -24.74 22.80 14.16
CA ASN A 60 -24.45 21.73 13.21
C ASN A 60 -23.54 22.27 12.11
N GLU A 61 -22.29 22.63 12.44
CA GLU A 61 -21.31 23.05 11.44
C GLU A 61 -20.97 21.88 10.52
N ILE A 62 -21.54 21.88 9.31
CA ILE A 62 -21.06 21.03 8.22
C ILE A 62 -19.67 21.53 7.86
N ARG A 63 -18.64 20.73 8.16
CA ARG A 63 -17.25 21.15 7.96
C ARG A 63 -16.76 20.95 6.53
N VAL A 64 -17.41 20.07 5.76
CA VAL A 64 -17.09 19.87 4.35
C VAL A 64 -18.36 19.80 3.50
N ARG A 65 -18.39 20.64 2.47
CA ARG A 65 -19.35 20.60 1.37
C ARG A 65 -18.58 20.47 0.06
N THR A 66 -18.96 19.49 -0.75
CA THR A 66 -18.40 19.28 -2.10
C THR A 66 -19.53 18.85 -3.04
N VAL A 67 -19.24 18.77 -4.33
CA VAL A 67 -20.20 18.41 -5.36
C VAL A 67 -19.76 17.14 -6.08
N ALA A 68 -20.74 16.38 -6.55
CA ALA A 68 -20.50 15.22 -7.38
C ALA A 68 -20.03 15.63 -8.78
N HIS A 69 -19.13 14.85 -9.35
CA HIS A 69 -18.65 14.95 -10.73
C HIS A 69 -19.28 13.87 -11.60
N LYS A 70 -19.28 12.63 -11.12
CA LYS A 70 -19.71 11.46 -11.89
C LYS A 70 -20.24 10.37 -10.97
N VAL A 71 -21.27 9.65 -11.43
CA VAL A 71 -21.72 8.40 -10.80
C VAL A 71 -21.22 7.24 -11.62
N HIS A 72 -20.59 6.27 -10.96
CA HIS A 72 -20.24 4.99 -11.54
C HIS A 72 -21.16 3.93 -10.93
N TYR A 73 -22.18 3.55 -11.70
CA TYR A 73 -23.08 2.46 -11.35
C TYR A 73 -22.40 1.11 -11.61
N HIS A 74 -22.68 0.11 -10.78
CA HIS A 74 -22.28 -1.24 -11.12
C HIS A 74 -22.94 -1.66 -12.45
N PRO A 75 -22.20 -2.23 -13.44
CA PRO A 75 -22.75 -2.55 -14.76
C PRO A 75 -23.94 -3.50 -14.73
N GLU A 76 -23.99 -4.36 -13.73
CA GLU A 76 -25.07 -5.34 -13.52
C GLU A 76 -26.13 -4.89 -12.51
N PHE A 77 -26.18 -3.60 -12.17
CA PHE A 77 -27.23 -3.07 -11.29
C PHE A 77 -28.61 -3.15 -11.95
N ASP A 78 -29.57 -3.73 -11.25
CA ASP A 78 -30.96 -3.84 -11.69
C ASP A 78 -31.88 -3.07 -10.72
N ALA A 79 -32.51 -2.00 -11.21
CA ALA A 79 -33.39 -1.15 -10.42
C ALA A 79 -34.71 -1.83 -10.02
N ALA A 80 -35.16 -2.85 -10.76
CA ALA A 80 -36.41 -3.56 -10.47
C ALA A 80 -36.24 -4.54 -9.31
N THR A 81 -35.12 -5.26 -9.29
CA THR A 81 -34.82 -6.29 -8.26
C THR A 81 -33.94 -5.76 -7.12
N LEU A 82 -33.28 -4.60 -7.31
CA LEU A 82 -32.20 -4.09 -6.48
C LEU A 82 -30.98 -5.02 -6.42
N ALA A 83 -30.82 -5.92 -7.40
CA ALA A 83 -29.61 -6.72 -7.53
C ALA A 83 -28.41 -5.82 -7.86
N ASN A 84 -27.27 -6.10 -7.24
CA ASN A 84 -26.03 -5.31 -7.39
C ASN A 84 -26.21 -3.81 -7.08
N ASP A 85 -27.01 -3.50 -6.05
CA ASP A 85 -27.28 -2.13 -5.61
C ASP A 85 -26.07 -1.50 -4.91
N ILE A 86 -25.11 -1.04 -5.72
CA ILE A 86 -23.85 -0.40 -5.31
C ILE A 86 -23.38 0.59 -6.39
N ALA A 87 -22.90 1.76 -5.96
CA ALA A 87 -22.38 2.80 -6.83
C ALA A 87 -21.23 3.57 -6.17
N LEU A 88 -20.34 4.12 -7.00
CA LEU A 88 -19.33 5.09 -6.59
C LEU A 88 -19.73 6.49 -7.07
N LEU A 89 -19.78 7.44 -6.14
CA LEU A 89 -19.95 8.86 -6.43
C LEU A 89 -18.56 9.51 -6.42
N GLU A 90 -18.11 9.94 -7.59
CA GLU A 90 -16.85 10.67 -7.77
C GLU A 90 -17.05 12.15 -7.45
N LEU A 91 -16.18 12.72 -6.65
CA LEU A 91 -16.21 14.12 -6.22
C LEU A 91 -15.40 14.99 -7.18
N VAL A 92 -15.87 16.22 -7.43
CA VAL A 92 -15.11 17.20 -8.23
C VAL A 92 -13.75 17.48 -7.59
N ASN A 93 -13.75 17.76 -6.29
CA ASN A 93 -12.54 18.07 -5.53
C ASN A 93 -12.15 16.90 -4.61
N PRO A 94 -10.91 16.36 -4.72
CA PRO A 94 -10.39 15.38 -3.78
C PRO A 94 -10.27 15.98 -2.37
N ILE A 95 -10.49 15.14 -1.38
CA ILE A 95 -10.34 15.48 0.03
C ILE A 95 -9.07 14.82 0.54
N PHE A 96 -8.00 15.60 0.68
CA PHE A 96 -6.69 15.11 1.13
C PHE A 96 -6.39 15.46 2.60
N ASP A 97 -7.07 16.48 3.15
CA ASP A 97 -6.84 16.96 4.52
C ASP A 97 -7.59 16.12 5.54
N PHE A 98 -7.19 14.86 5.66
CA PHE A 98 -7.75 13.95 6.65
C PHE A 98 -7.37 14.36 8.07
N ASN A 99 -8.35 14.28 8.98
CA ASN A 99 -8.21 14.63 10.39
C ASN A 99 -9.19 13.79 11.22
N ASP A 100 -9.21 13.96 12.54
CA ASP A 100 -10.09 13.18 13.44
C ASP A 100 -11.58 13.25 13.06
N THR A 101 -12.00 14.29 12.32
CA THR A 101 -13.37 14.48 11.84
C THR A 101 -13.60 13.95 10.42
N ILE A 102 -12.58 13.74 9.60
CA ILE A 102 -12.70 13.26 8.20
C ILE A 102 -11.59 12.26 7.92
N LEU A 103 -11.96 10.99 7.88
CA LEU A 103 -11.09 9.86 7.56
C LEU A 103 -11.89 8.91 6.68
N PRO A 104 -11.31 8.36 5.60
CA PRO A 104 -11.96 7.33 4.82
C PRO A 104 -12.14 6.05 5.65
N ALA A 105 -13.15 5.26 5.31
CA ALA A 105 -13.35 3.93 5.87
C ALA A 105 -12.51 2.89 5.12
N CYS A 106 -12.06 1.86 5.83
CA CYS A 106 -11.49 0.68 5.21
C CYS A 106 -12.62 -0.20 4.65
N ILE A 107 -12.40 -0.81 3.48
CA ILE A 107 -13.33 -1.79 2.92
C ILE A 107 -12.95 -3.19 3.40
N TRP A 108 -13.93 -3.98 3.82
CA TRP A 108 -13.74 -5.40 4.07
C TRP A 108 -13.81 -6.20 2.76
N THR A 109 -12.74 -6.92 2.44
CA THR A 109 -12.56 -7.58 1.13
C THR A 109 -12.80 -9.09 1.15
N ARG A 110 -13.23 -9.67 2.28
CA ARG A 110 -13.43 -11.12 2.43
C ARG A 110 -14.92 -11.45 2.60
N ASP A 111 -15.38 -12.55 2.03
CA ASP A 111 -16.79 -12.94 2.11
C ASP A 111 -17.28 -13.23 3.52
N LYS A 112 -16.40 -13.80 4.35
CA LYS A 112 -16.69 -14.10 5.76
C LYS A 112 -16.48 -12.84 6.60
N PHE A 113 -17.51 -12.47 7.36
CA PHE A 113 -17.37 -11.39 8.32
C PHE A 113 -16.52 -11.80 9.53
N PRO A 114 -15.67 -10.89 10.05
CA PRO A 114 -14.79 -11.17 11.18
C PRO A 114 -15.49 -11.02 12.54
N VAL A 115 -16.72 -10.50 12.55
CA VAL A 115 -17.50 -10.19 13.74
C VAL A 115 -18.97 -10.54 13.50
N GLU A 116 -19.74 -10.70 14.57
CA GLU A 116 -21.18 -11.02 14.53
C GLU A 116 -22.07 -9.78 14.73
N LYS A 117 -21.50 -8.71 15.27
CA LYS A 117 -22.19 -7.45 15.58
C LYS A 117 -21.61 -6.33 14.72
N PHE A 118 -22.48 -5.51 14.17
CA PHE A 118 -22.12 -4.40 13.31
C PHE A 118 -22.85 -3.14 13.74
N GLN A 119 -22.19 -2.01 13.59
CA GLN A 119 -22.82 -0.70 13.72
C GLN A 119 -23.59 -0.38 12.43
N THR A 120 -24.81 0.10 12.60
CA THR A 120 -25.57 0.73 11.52
C THR A 120 -25.78 2.21 11.86
N ASN A 121 -25.85 3.04 10.82
CA ASN A 121 -26.05 4.47 10.97
C ASN A 121 -27.55 4.79 11.01
N GLY A 122 -28.20 4.43 12.13
CA GLY A 122 -29.59 4.76 12.40
C GLY A 122 -29.77 6.10 13.13
N TYR A 123 -30.93 6.76 13.01
CA TYR A 123 -31.34 7.86 13.90
C TYR A 123 -32.65 7.54 14.64
N ALA A 124 -32.81 8.04 15.87
CA ALA A 124 -34.05 7.93 16.62
C ALA A 124 -34.85 9.23 16.50
N PRO A 125 -36.01 9.27 15.81
CA PRO A 125 -36.84 10.47 15.78
C PRO A 125 -37.38 10.75 17.18
N PHE A 126 -37.27 12.00 17.63
CA PHE A 126 -37.96 12.48 18.82
C PHE A 126 -39.10 13.38 18.33
N ASN A 127 -40.34 12.92 18.49
CA ASN A 127 -41.59 13.44 17.91
C ASN A 127 -41.78 13.23 16.41
N GLU A 128 -42.96 12.67 16.06
CA GLU A 128 -43.46 12.45 14.70
C GLU A 128 -43.81 13.76 13.95
N THR A 129 -43.69 14.93 14.60
CA THR A 129 -44.23 16.21 14.11
C THR A 129 -43.20 17.22 13.60
N SER A 130 -41.89 16.97 13.75
CA SER A 130 -40.86 17.83 13.15
C SER A 130 -40.30 17.19 11.89
N ASP A 131 -40.64 17.78 10.74
CA ASP A 131 -40.06 17.53 9.40
C ASP A 131 -38.57 17.94 9.29
N ASP A 132 -37.96 18.30 10.43
CA ASP A 132 -36.57 18.68 10.55
C ASP A 132 -35.72 17.44 10.86
N GLY A 133 -35.37 16.70 9.80
CA GLY A 133 -34.53 15.49 9.83
C GLY A 133 -33.06 15.74 10.24
N THR A 134 -32.78 16.75 11.06
CA THR A 134 -31.41 17.19 11.39
C THR A 134 -30.90 16.71 12.74
N VAL A 135 -31.58 15.80 13.45
CA VAL A 135 -31.27 15.57 14.87
C VAL A 135 -31.12 14.08 15.25
N ARG A 136 -29.83 13.70 15.39
CA ARG A 136 -29.23 12.60 16.22
C ARG A 136 -28.99 11.23 15.54
N THR A 137 -27.78 11.04 15.01
CA THR A 137 -27.21 9.70 14.79
C THR A 137 -26.93 9.03 16.13
N LYS A 138 -27.69 7.99 16.48
CA LYS A 138 -27.28 7.03 17.52
C LYS A 138 -26.71 5.83 16.78
N GLN A 139 -25.49 5.43 17.11
CA GLN A 139 -24.96 4.15 16.63
C GLN A 139 -25.81 3.04 17.27
N PHE A 140 -26.46 2.24 16.42
CA PHE A 140 -27.13 1.03 16.86
C PHE A 140 -26.32 -0.18 16.39
N TYR A 141 -26.25 -1.21 17.22
CA TYR A 141 -25.57 -2.46 16.88
C TYR A 141 -26.61 -3.46 16.37
N ALA A 142 -26.56 -3.76 15.08
CA ALA A 142 -27.32 -4.84 14.45
C ALA A 142 -26.50 -6.14 14.53
N THR A 143 -27.17 -7.28 14.62
CA THR A 143 -26.56 -8.58 14.36
C THR A 143 -26.90 -9.02 12.95
N ALA A 144 -25.95 -9.66 12.28
CA ALA A 144 -26.21 -10.36 11.03
C ALA A 144 -26.89 -11.71 11.32
N ASP A 145 -27.96 -11.68 12.12
CA ASP A 145 -28.75 -12.88 12.42
C ASP A 145 -29.91 -12.98 11.45
N VAL A 146 -29.94 -14.15 10.82
CA VAL A 146 -30.82 -14.56 9.74
C VAL A 146 -32.26 -14.64 10.26
N TYR A 147 -33.11 -13.70 9.84
CA TYR A 147 -34.51 -14.04 9.63
C TYR A 147 -34.55 -14.93 8.40
N GLU A 148 -34.68 -16.25 8.59
CA GLU A 148 -34.73 -17.26 7.49
C GLU A 148 -35.76 -16.88 6.42
N GLN A 149 -36.82 -16.17 6.83
CA GLN A 149 -37.89 -15.66 5.96
C GLN A 149 -37.44 -14.54 4.99
N CYS A 150 -36.32 -13.85 5.25
CA CYS A 150 -35.81 -12.78 4.39
C CYS A 150 -34.79 -13.29 3.36
N VAL A 151 -34.07 -14.38 3.67
CA VAL A 151 -32.99 -14.92 2.84
C VAL A 151 -33.49 -15.51 1.52
N GLU A 152 -34.68 -16.12 1.49
CA GLU A 152 -35.25 -16.68 0.25
C GLU A 152 -35.72 -15.62 -0.76
N SER A 153 -35.70 -14.33 -0.40
CA SER A 153 -36.28 -13.24 -1.20
C SER A 153 -35.27 -12.19 -1.67
N VAL A 154 -33.99 -12.30 -1.31
CA VAL A 154 -32.98 -11.28 -1.62
C VAL A 154 -32.06 -11.70 -2.78
N PRO A 155 -31.71 -10.76 -3.68
CA PRO A 155 -30.69 -10.98 -4.71
C PRO A 155 -29.37 -11.54 -4.18
N ALA A 156 -28.59 -12.14 -5.08
CA ALA A 156 -27.22 -12.56 -4.78
C ALA A 156 -26.38 -11.41 -4.22
N ASN A 157 -25.42 -11.73 -3.35
CA ASN A 157 -24.55 -10.77 -2.65
C ASN A 157 -25.27 -9.80 -1.69
N GLN A 158 -26.55 -10.00 -1.42
CA GLN A 158 -27.28 -9.29 -0.37
C GLN A 158 -27.59 -10.20 0.82
N PHE A 159 -27.86 -9.58 1.97
CA PHE A 159 -28.28 -10.28 3.18
C PHE A 159 -29.13 -9.36 4.05
N CYS A 160 -29.89 -9.96 4.94
CA CYS A 160 -30.73 -9.23 5.88
C CYS A 160 -30.03 -9.15 7.24
N ALA A 161 -30.11 -7.99 7.89
CA ALA A 161 -29.66 -7.80 9.26
C ALA A 161 -30.74 -7.11 10.08
N GLY A 162 -30.76 -7.39 11.38
CA GLY A 162 -31.77 -6.92 12.30
C GLY A 162 -31.22 -6.64 13.68
N PHE A 163 -32.10 -6.17 14.56
CA PHE A 163 -31.76 -5.86 15.95
C PHE A 163 -32.25 -7.00 16.86
N PRO A 164 -31.39 -7.56 17.72
CA PRO A 164 -31.75 -8.70 18.57
C PRO A 164 -32.76 -8.31 19.67
N SER A 165 -32.89 -7.02 19.99
CA SER A 165 -33.90 -6.50 20.92
C SER A 165 -35.06 -5.86 20.17
N ALA A 166 -36.28 -6.06 20.68
CA ALA A 166 -37.49 -5.46 20.14
C ALA A 166 -37.48 -3.94 20.33
N LEU A 167 -36.86 -3.22 19.40
CA LEU A 167 -37.02 -1.78 19.26
C LEU A 167 -38.48 -1.51 18.87
N ALA A 168 -39.14 -0.56 19.54
CA ALA A 168 -40.48 -0.17 19.14
C ALA A 168 -40.46 0.31 17.68
N PRO A 169 -41.50 0.03 16.87
CA PRO A 169 -41.61 0.58 15.52
C PRO A 169 -41.30 2.08 15.50
N ASN A 170 -40.61 2.57 14.47
CA ASN A 170 -40.13 3.95 14.32
C ASN A 170 -39.06 4.41 15.34
N SER A 171 -38.55 3.54 16.21
CA SER A 171 -37.48 3.91 17.15
C SER A 171 -36.13 4.17 16.48
N CYS A 172 -35.94 3.66 15.26
CA CYS A 172 -34.73 3.90 14.49
C CYS A 172 -34.99 3.89 12.98
N HIS A 173 -34.24 4.74 12.27
CA HIS A 173 -34.27 4.87 10.81
C HIS A 173 -32.86 4.65 10.22
N ASN A 174 -32.66 3.54 9.51
CA ASN A 174 -31.46 3.21 8.75
C ASN A 174 -31.52 3.84 7.36
N ASN A 175 -30.67 4.81 7.06
CA ASN A 175 -30.73 5.47 5.76
C ASN A 175 -30.12 4.61 4.64
N ILE A 176 -30.71 4.68 3.44
CA ILE A 176 -30.17 4.01 2.24
C ILE A 176 -28.79 4.55 1.88
N GLY A 177 -27.91 3.66 1.44
CA GLY A 177 -26.53 3.96 1.09
C GLY A 177 -25.59 4.08 2.31
N SER A 178 -26.13 4.06 3.53
CA SER A 178 -25.30 4.06 4.73
C SER A 178 -24.56 2.73 4.94
N ALA A 179 -23.35 2.82 5.46
CA ALA A 179 -22.53 1.64 5.73
C ALA A 179 -22.97 0.89 6.99
N MET A 180 -22.92 -0.44 6.90
CA MET A 180 -22.74 -1.35 8.03
C MET A 180 -21.25 -1.40 8.36
N SER A 181 -20.87 -0.95 9.55
CA SER A 181 -19.46 -0.79 9.94
C SER A 181 -19.12 -1.47 11.26
N HIS A 182 -17.83 -1.68 11.51
CA HIS A 182 -17.31 -2.12 12.80
C HIS A 182 -15.85 -1.71 12.91
N SER A 183 -15.45 -1.30 14.10
CA SER A 183 -14.05 -0.99 14.39
C SER A 183 -13.27 -2.29 14.60
N LEU A 184 -12.23 -2.52 13.80
CA LEU A 184 -11.34 -3.68 13.95
C LEU A 184 -9.98 -3.21 14.45
N TYR A 185 -9.41 -3.97 15.39
CA TYR A 185 -8.05 -3.76 15.83
C TYR A 185 -7.08 -4.43 14.85
N THR A 186 -6.39 -3.63 14.05
CA THR A 186 -5.38 -4.08 13.09
C THR A 186 -4.23 -3.08 13.05
N PHE A 187 -3.02 -3.53 12.70
CA PHE A 187 -1.83 -2.67 12.71
C PHE A 187 -1.64 -1.89 14.03
N ASN A 188 -1.99 -2.51 15.16
CA ASN A 188 -1.98 -1.94 16.51
C ASN A 188 -2.85 -0.69 16.72
N ARG A 189 -3.82 -0.43 15.83
CA ARG A 189 -4.77 0.68 15.95
C ARG A 189 -6.18 0.19 15.59
N TYR A 190 -7.18 0.92 16.05
CA TYR A 190 -8.56 0.72 15.60
C TYR A 190 -8.79 1.39 14.25
N PHE A 191 -9.23 0.62 13.27
CA PHE A 191 -9.67 1.11 11.97
C PHE A 191 -11.16 0.82 11.80
N GLU A 192 -11.90 1.79 11.27
CA GLU A 192 -13.29 1.58 10.97
C GLU A 192 -13.42 0.88 9.60
N TYR A 193 -13.94 -0.34 9.61
CA TYR A 193 -14.23 -1.10 8.41
C TYR A 193 -15.71 -0.99 8.05
N ILE A 194 -16.00 -0.89 6.76
CA ILE A 194 -17.34 -1.05 6.20
C ILE A 194 -17.44 -2.41 5.49
N PHE A 195 -18.54 -3.11 5.75
CA PHE A 195 -18.76 -4.49 5.31
C PHE A 195 -19.87 -4.58 4.26
N ALA A 196 -20.87 -3.72 4.40
CA ALA A 196 -22.05 -3.75 3.57
C ALA A 196 -22.70 -2.36 3.50
N ILE A 197 -23.58 -2.16 2.52
CA ILE A 197 -24.29 -0.90 2.26
C ILE A 197 -25.79 -1.16 2.37
N ASN A 198 -26.51 -0.32 3.09
CA ASN A 198 -27.97 -0.44 3.17
C ASN A 198 -28.61 -0.20 1.80
N SER A 199 -29.27 -1.23 1.26
CA SER A 199 -29.99 -1.19 -0.02
C SER A 199 -31.48 -0.88 0.15
N LYS A 200 -32.13 -1.46 1.18
CA LYS A 200 -33.57 -1.29 1.44
C LYS A 200 -33.92 -1.58 2.90
N GLY A 201 -34.94 -0.89 3.41
CA GLY A 201 -35.52 -1.14 4.74
C GLY A 201 -35.07 -0.11 5.75
N GLU A 202 -35.70 1.07 5.70
CA GLU A 202 -35.32 2.20 6.55
C GLU A 202 -35.75 2.02 8.00
N ASN A 203 -36.85 1.32 8.28
CA ASN A 203 -37.31 1.12 9.65
C ASN A 203 -36.64 -0.10 10.28
N CYS A 204 -35.91 0.10 11.37
CA CYS A 204 -35.17 -0.97 12.05
C CYS A 204 -35.79 -1.46 13.38
N GLY A 205 -37.12 -1.45 13.43
CA GLY A 205 -37.89 -1.97 14.57
C GLY A 205 -37.94 -3.50 14.64
N PHE A 206 -38.58 -4.04 15.69
CA PHE A 206 -38.85 -5.46 15.82
C PHE A 206 -39.54 -6.02 14.55
N ASN A 207 -39.03 -7.14 14.02
CA ASN A 207 -39.52 -7.83 12.82
C ASN A 207 -39.45 -7.00 11.51
N MET A 208 -38.61 -5.96 11.45
CA MET A 208 -38.38 -5.14 10.25
C MET A 208 -36.90 -5.21 9.85
N PRO A 209 -36.45 -6.29 9.16
CA PRO A 209 -35.07 -6.42 8.76
C PRO A 209 -34.69 -5.40 7.66
N THR A 210 -33.42 -4.99 7.68
CA THR A 210 -32.83 -4.16 6.62
C THR A 210 -32.01 -5.05 5.68
N VAL A 211 -32.13 -4.83 4.38
CA VAL A 211 -31.37 -5.53 3.33
C VAL A 211 -30.09 -4.74 3.04
N TYR A 212 -28.96 -5.44 3.06
CA TYR A 212 -27.64 -4.89 2.83
C TYR A 212 -26.96 -5.57 1.64
N THR A 213 -26.32 -4.77 0.78
CA THR A 213 -25.40 -5.23 -0.27
C THR A 213 -24.01 -5.44 0.33
N LYS A 214 -23.46 -6.66 0.27
CA LYS A 214 -22.09 -6.97 0.71
C LYS A 214 -21.09 -6.24 -0.18
N ILE A 215 -20.03 -5.66 0.39
CA ILE A 215 -19.02 -4.95 -0.41
C ILE A 215 -17.97 -5.90 -1.02
N ALA A 216 -17.60 -6.97 -0.31
CA ALA A 216 -16.50 -7.86 -0.70
C ALA A 216 -16.57 -8.39 -2.16
N PRO A 217 -17.73 -8.81 -2.70
CA PRO A 217 -17.83 -9.27 -4.09
C PRO A 217 -17.53 -8.20 -5.15
N TYR A 218 -17.60 -6.92 -4.78
CA TYR A 218 -17.46 -5.79 -5.69
C TYR A 218 -16.09 -5.10 -5.63
N VAL A 219 -15.15 -5.59 -4.82
CA VAL A 219 -13.84 -4.95 -4.61
C VAL A 219 -13.07 -4.77 -5.91
N ASN A 220 -13.03 -5.78 -6.78
CA ASN A 220 -12.34 -5.68 -8.07
C ASN A 220 -12.94 -4.58 -8.96
N TRP A 221 -14.28 -4.44 -8.96
CA TRP A 221 -14.96 -3.37 -9.70
C TRP A 221 -14.66 -2.00 -9.09
N ILE A 222 -14.70 -1.88 -7.77
CA ILE A 222 -14.34 -0.64 -7.04
C ILE A 222 -12.90 -0.23 -7.38
N ASP A 223 -11.96 -1.17 -7.29
CA ASP A 223 -10.54 -0.97 -7.58
C ASP A 223 -10.33 -0.54 -9.03
N SER A 224 -11.04 -1.16 -9.99
CA SER A 224 -10.93 -0.78 -11.39
C SER A 224 -11.30 0.69 -11.65
N ILE A 225 -12.20 1.28 -10.86
CA ILE A 225 -12.61 2.68 -11.00
C ILE A 225 -11.66 3.60 -10.22
N ILE A 226 -11.40 3.28 -8.95
CA ILE A 226 -10.56 4.11 -8.08
C ILE A 226 -9.13 4.18 -8.64
N PHE A 227 -8.60 3.06 -9.11
CA PHE A 227 -7.25 3.00 -9.68
C PHE A 227 -7.19 3.33 -11.17
N ALA A 228 -8.29 3.32 -11.94
CA ALA A 228 -8.26 3.89 -13.30
C ALA A 228 -7.93 5.39 -13.32
N THR A 229 -8.27 6.12 -12.24
CA THR A 229 -7.85 7.53 -12.09
C THR A 229 -6.39 7.69 -11.66
N LYS A 230 -5.76 6.63 -11.13
CA LYS A 230 -4.31 6.48 -11.23
C LYS A 230 -4.02 6.00 -12.65
N VAL A 231 -4.16 6.92 -13.59
CA VAL A 231 -3.40 6.82 -14.84
C VAL A 231 -2.00 6.46 -14.36
N HIS A 232 -1.55 5.24 -14.69
CA HIS A 232 -0.12 5.04 -14.84
C HIS A 232 0.27 6.21 -15.73
N TYR A 233 0.88 7.24 -15.15
CA TYR A 233 1.77 8.06 -15.94
C TYR A 233 2.77 7.02 -16.40
N GLU A 234 2.50 6.40 -17.56
CA GLU A 234 3.54 6.00 -18.48
C GLU A 234 4.29 7.30 -18.70
N ASP A 235 5.22 7.54 -17.77
CA ASP A 235 6.40 8.24 -18.13
C ASP A 235 6.97 7.42 -19.28
N ASP A 236 6.82 7.96 -20.50
CA ASP A 236 7.35 7.32 -21.71
C ASP A 236 8.87 7.16 -21.61
N THR A 237 9.51 7.80 -20.62
CA THR A 237 10.91 7.55 -20.29
C THR A 237 11.08 6.15 -19.73
N LYS A 238 11.76 5.33 -20.52
CA LYS A 238 12.15 3.98 -20.17
C LYS A 238 13.57 3.99 -19.59
N TYR A 239 13.82 3.10 -18.64
CA TYR A 239 15.10 2.89 -17.98
C TYR A 239 15.47 1.41 -17.93
N TYR A 240 16.71 1.12 -17.55
CA TYR A 240 17.19 -0.25 -17.41
C TYR A 240 16.34 -1.03 -16.39
N GLY A 241 15.78 -2.16 -16.80
CA GLY A 241 14.83 -2.96 -16.03
C GLY A 241 13.36 -2.75 -16.42
N ASP A 242 13.02 -1.69 -17.16
CA ASP A 242 11.63 -1.45 -17.52
C ASP A 242 11.08 -2.52 -18.46
N ARG A 243 9.77 -2.78 -18.35
CA ARG A 243 9.07 -3.71 -19.22
C ARG A 243 9.07 -3.21 -20.66
N CYS A 244 9.33 -4.14 -21.57
CA CYS A 244 9.36 -3.92 -23.01
C CYS A 244 8.74 -5.09 -23.75
N GLN A 245 8.50 -4.88 -25.04
CA GLN A 245 8.17 -5.94 -25.98
C GLN A 245 9.23 -5.99 -27.08
N ASP A 246 9.58 -7.21 -27.50
CA ASP A 246 10.44 -7.41 -28.66
C ASP A 246 9.67 -7.24 -29.98
N ALA A 247 10.34 -7.39 -31.12
CA ALA A 247 9.72 -7.26 -32.44
C ALA A 247 8.60 -8.31 -32.71
N ASN A 248 8.54 -9.37 -31.92
CA ASN A 248 7.54 -10.44 -32.01
C ASN A 248 6.40 -10.26 -30.97
N GLY A 249 6.45 -9.21 -30.14
CA GLY A 249 5.48 -8.96 -29.08
C GLY A 249 5.73 -9.79 -27.81
N ILE A 250 6.89 -10.44 -27.67
CA ILE A 250 7.26 -11.16 -26.46
C ILE A 250 7.68 -10.16 -25.40
N GLU A 251 7.13 -10.30 -24.20
CA GLU A 251 7.48 -9.45 -23.07
C GLU A 251 8.89 -9.73 -22.55
N GLY A 252 9.58 -8.68 -22.16
CA GLY A 252 10.91 -8.74 -21.57
C GLY A 252 11.23 -7.50 -20.74
N SER A 253 12.51 -7.34 -20.42
CA SER A 253 13.03 -6.17 -19.72
C SER A 253 14.11 -5.47 -20.55
N CYS A 254 14.13 -4.14 -20.50
CA CYS A 254 15.18 -3.34 -21.14
C CYS A 254 16.51 -3.54 -20.42
N VAL A 255 17.49 -4.10 -21.11
CA VAL A 255 18.82 -4.37 -20.54
C VAL A 255 19.92 -4.03 -21.54
N ASN A 256 21.13 -3.77 -21.05
CA ASN A 256 22.30 -3.71 -21.92
C ASN A 256 22.54 -5.10 -22.53
N LEU A 257 22.96 -5.17 -23.79
CA LEU A 257 23.19 -6.42 -24.51
C LEU A 257 23.99 -7.45 -23.71
N ARG A 258 25.00 -7.02 -22.94
CA ARG A 258 25.81 -7.91 -22.08
C ARG A 258 24.99 -8.68 -21.03
N TYR A 259 23.86 -8.13 -20.58
CA TYR A 259 22.93 -8.77 -19.65
C TYR A 259 21.81 -9.53 -20.38
N CYS A 260 21.96 -9.80 -21.68
CA CYS A 260 21.10 -10.69 -22.45
C CYS A 260 21.95 -11.74 -23.18
N PRO A 261 22.43 -12.78 -22.47
CA PRO A 261 23.55 -13.58 -22.94
C PRO A 261 23.33 -14.28 -24.29
N LYS A 262 22.11 -14.75 -24.55
CA LYS A 262 21.77 -15.40 -25.82
C LYS A 262 21.89 -14.43 -27.00
N LEU A 263 21.33 -13.22 -26.86
CA LEU A 263 21.43 -12.17 -27.89
C LEU A 263 22.87 -11.64 -28.03
N ASP A 264 23.61 -11.53 -26.92
CA ASP A 264 25.04 -11.16 -26.95
C ASP A 264 25.88 -12.19 -27.72
N GLN A 265 25.57 -13.48 -27.56
CA GLN A 265 26.20 -14.54 -28.32
C GLN A 265 25.83 -14.48 -29.81
N GLU A 266 24.55 -14.31 -30.14
CA GLU A 266 24.09 -14.16 -31.52
C GLU A 266 24.76 -12.95 -32.21
N ALA A 267 24.91 -11.83 -31.52
CA ALA A 267 25.62 -10.66 -32.02
C ALA A 267 27.11 -10.96 -32.27
N LYS A 268 27.78 -11.70 -31.38
CA LYS A 268 29.18 -12.15 -31.55
C LYS A 268 29.36 -13.12 -32.70
N GLU A 269 28.35 -13.92 -33.01
CA GLU A 269 28.31 -14.83 -34.17
C GLU A 269 28.03 -14.10 -35.50
N GLY A 270 27.76 -12.80 -35.46
CA GLY A 270 27.51 -11.95 -36.63
C GLY A 270 26.04 -11.85 -37.04
N ASN A 271 25.11 -12.33 -36.21
CA ASN A 271 23.68 -12.14 -36.44
C ASN A 271 23.27 -10.69 -36.12
N ILE A 272 22.28 -10.18 -36.86
CA ILE A 272 21.79 -8.81 -36.67
C ILE A 272 20.90 -8.78 -35.42
N VAL A 273 21.39 -8.17 -34.35
CA VAL A 273 20.59 -7.84 -33.16
C VAL A 273 20.18 -6.37 -33.27
N SER A 274 18.87 -6.12 -33.34
CA SER A 274 18.33 -4.76 -33.44
C SER A 274 17.96 -4.24 -32.05
N PRO A 275 18.23 -2.96 -31.73
CA PRO A 275 17.75 -2.35 -30.51
C PRO A 275 16.22 -2.36 -30.50
N SER A 276 15.61 -2.63 -29.34
CA SER A 276 14.14 -2.60 -29.22
C SER A 276 13.67 -1.16 -29.30
N SER A 277 12.64 -0.91 -30.12
CA SER A 277 11.96 0.40 -30.16
C SER A 277 11.34 0.77 -28.82
N SER A 278 11.01 -0.21 -27.97
CA SER A 278 10.50 0.00 -26.62
C SER A 278 11.58 0.35 -25.59
N CYS A 279 12.86 0.28 -25.95
CA CYS A 279 14.00 0.58 -25.08
C CYS A 279 14.93 1.61 -25.73
N SER A 280 14.36 2.71 -26.22
CA SER A 280 15.09 3.75 -26.97
C SER A 280 15.83 4.75 -26.07
N PHE A 281 16.60 4.25 -25.10
CA PHE A 281 17.43 5.03 -24.18
C PHE A 281 18.81 4.37 -24.03
N GLY A 282 19.77 5.07 -23.43
CA GLY A 282 21.15 4.60 -23.25
C GLY A 282 22.19 5.60 -23.77
N ARG A 283 23.45 5.41 -23.36
CA ARG A 283 24.56 6.30 -23.76
C ARG A 283 24.95 6.05 -25.22
N GLN A 284 25.61 7.01 -25.87
CA GLN A 284 26.25 6.77 -27.17
C GLN A 284 27.16 5.54 -27.04
N GLU A 285 27.00 4.55 -27.94
CA GLU A 285 27.69 3.24 -27.98
C GLU A 285 27.12 2.11 -27.11
N GLU A 286 26.09 2.35 -26.29
CA GLU A 286 25.41 1.26 -25.56
C GLU A 286 24.26 0.67 -26.40
N MET A 287 24.27 -0.65 -26.57
CA MET A 287 23.17 -1.37 -27.19
C MET A 287 22.20 -1.86 -26.12
N VAL A 288 21.00 -1.29 -26.08
CA VAL A 288 19.91 -1.70 -25.20
C VAL A 288 18.92 -2.56 -25.99
N VAL A 289 18.58 -3.72 -25.42
CA VAL A 289 17.70 -4.71 -26.03
C VAL A 289 16.56 -5.06 -25.09
N CYS A 290 15.46 -5.57 -25.65
CA CYS A 290 14.41 -6.19 -24.86
C CYS A 290 14.76 -7.65 -24.63
N CYS A 291 15.12 -8.02 -23.40
CA CYS A 291 15.52 -9.38 -23.06
C CYS A 291 14.38 -10.14 -22.40
N SER A 292 13.92 -11.23 -23.03
CA SER A 292 12.94 -12.16 -22.47
C SER A 292 13.63 -13.18 -21.54
N ASP A 293 12.83 -13.88 -20.73
CA ASP A 293 13.34 -14.94 -19.84
C ASP A 293 14.06 -16.06 -20.63
N GLU A 294 13.67 -16.36 -21.87
CA GLU A 294 14.37 -17.32 -22.73
C GLU A 294 15.76 -16.83 -23.17
N ASN A 295 15.95 -15.51 -23.28
CA ASN A 295 17.20 -14.91 -23.71
C ASN A 295 18.18 -14.68 -22.55
N LEU A 296 17.73 -14.85 -21.29
CA LEU A 296 18.59 -14.86 -20.10
C LEU A 296 19.43 -16.13 -19.98
N LEU A 297 19.00 -17.23 -20.58
CA LEU A 297 19.72 -18.50 -20.55
C LEU A 297 20.98 -18.42 -21.44
N ARG A 298 22.15 -18.61 -20.84
CA ARG A 298 23.43 -18.67 -21.59
C ARG A 298 23.48 -19.88 -22.53
N ASP A 299 23.23 -21.05 -21.97
CA ASP A 299 23.19 -22.33 -22.67
C ASP A 299 22.42 -23.37 -21.84
N GLU A 300 22.12 -24.52 -22.43
CA GLU A 300 21.32 -25.57 -21.78
C GLU A 300 21.92 -26.12 -20.48
N SER A 301 23.24 -26.04 -20.26
CA SER A 301 23.86 -26.54 -19.04
C SER A 301 23.53 -25.67 -17.82
N HIS A 302 23.25 -24.38 -18.03
CA HIS A 302 22.94 -23.42 -16.97
C HIS A 302 21.44 -23.35 -16.61
N ARG A 303 20.57 -24.09 -17.31
CA ARG A 303 19.11 -24.04 -17.16
C ARG A 303 18.65 -24.28 -15.71
N ASN A 304 19.22 -25.30 -15.07
CA ASN A 304 18.85 -25.65 -13.70
C ASN A 304 19.30 -24.59 -12.69
N GLN A 305 20.49 -24.01 -12.90
CA GLN A 305 21.04 -22.96 -12.04
C GLN A 305 20.22 -21.68 -12.14
N LEU A 306 19.86 -21.27 -13.37
CA LEU A 306 18.98 -20.14 -13.63
C LEU A 306 17.61 -20.33 -12.95
N ALA A 307 17.00 -21.51 -13.11
CA ALA A 307 15.71 -21.82 -12.49
C ALA A 307 15.76 -21.74 -10.95
N GLN A 308 16.80 -22.28 -10.33
CA GLN A 308 16.98 -22.22 -8.86
C GLN A 308 17.12 -20.79 -8.35
N VAL A 309 17.86 -19.95 -9.08
CA VAL A 309 18.10 -18.55 -8.70
C VAL A 309 16.85 -17.70 -8.88
N MET A 310 16.11 -17.90 -9.98
CA MET A 310 14.82 -17.24 -10.20
C MET A 310 13.82 -17.65 -9.13
N GLU A 311 13.75 -18.95 -8.78
CA GLU A 311 12.88 -19.42 -7.69
C GLU A 311 13.28 -18.81 -6.34
N GLU A 312 14.57 -18.64 -6.06
CA GLU A 312 15.05 -18.02 -4.83
C GLU A 312 14.60 -16.56 -4.69
N VAL A 313 14.65 -15.79 -5.79
CA VAL A 313 14.25 -14.37 -5.81
C VAL A 313 12.72 -14.23 -5.83
N ASP A 314 12.04 -14.97 -6.72
CA ASP A 314 10.61 -14.82 -6.99
C ASP A 314 9.75 -15.53 -5.93
N SER A 315 10.25 -16.63 -5.35
CA SER A 315 9.57 -17.45 -4.32
C SER A 315 10.31 -17.47 -2.97
N CYS A 316 11.01 -16.38 -2.65
CA CYS A 316 11.76 -16.17 -1.40
C CYS A 316 10.97 -16.51 -0.10
N HIS A 317 9.64 -16.41 -0.11
CA HIS A 317 8.79 -16.74 1.04
C HIS A 317 8.90 -18.22 1.45
N ASN A 318 9.29 -19.11 0.53
CA ASN A 318 9.52 -20.52 0.81
C ASN A 318 10.69 -20.74 1.78
N LEU A 319 11.73 -19.89 1.73
CA LEU A 319 12.84 -19.94 2.69
C LEU A 319 12.36 -19.60 4.11
N TYR A 320 11.43 -18.66 4.26
CA TYR A 320 10.83 -18.35 5.55
C TYR A 320 9.98 -19.51 6.08
N HIS A 321 9.27 -20.22 5.20
CA HIS A 321 8.55 -21.43 5.58
C HIS A 321 9.51 -22.50 6.12
N GLU A 322 10.60 -22.79 5.42
CA GLU A 322 11.55 -23.83 5.83
C GLU A 322 12.22 -23.52 7.18
N PHE A 323 12.67 -22.27 7.37
CA PHE A 323 13.49 -21.89 8.53
C PHE A 323 12.69 -21.25 9.68
N ARG A 324 11.40 -20.90 9.49
CA ARG A 324 10.58 -20.17 10.48
C ARG A 324 9.14 -20.68 10.73
N LYS A 325 8.65 -21.71 10.03
CA LYS A 325 7.25 -22.23 10.15
C LYS A 325 6.75 -22.55 11.57
N ASN A 326 7.65 -22.87 12.51
CA ASN A 326 7.29 -23.26 13.88
C ASN A 326 7.62 -22.22 14.95
N LYS A 327 7.92 -20.97 14.57
CA LYS A 327 8.45 -19.95 15.50
C LYS A 327 7.48 -18.77 15.56
N SER A 328 6.85 -18.60 16.71
CA SER A 328 5.83 -17.56 16.94
C SER A 328 6.48 -16.16 16.93
N PRO A 329 5.90 -15.18 16.21
CA PRO A 329 6.36 -13.79 16.23
C PRO A 329 5.97 -13.03 17.51
N TYR A 330 5.16 -13.63 18.39
CA TYR A 330 4.63 -13.01 19.62
C TYR A 330 5.31 -13.46 20.90
N THR A 331 6.07 -14.56 20.84
CA THR A 331 6.86 -15.04 21.96
C THR A 331 8.21 -14.33 21.92
N ILE A 332 8.55 -13.66 23.02
CA ILE A 332 9.85 -13.03 23.32
C ILE A 332 10.89 -14.13 23.53
N ASP A 333 11.04 -15.03 22.56
CA ASP A 333 12.23 -15.84 22.43
C ASP A 333 13.19 -14.98 21.61
N ASN A 334 14.43 -14.85 22.09
CA ASN A 334 15.54 -14.12 21.47
C ASN A 334 15.81 -14.56 20.01
N PHE A 335 14.93 -14.21 19.07
CA PHE A 335 15.17 -14.39 17.65
C PHE A 335 15.98 -13.20 17.13
N PRO A 336 16.94 -13.45 16.23
CA PRO A 336 17.64 -12.37 15.53
C PRO A 336 16.59 -11.56 14.78
N THR A 337 16.42 -10.32 15.20
CA THR A 337 15.28 -9.49 14.80
C THR A 337 15.31 -9.16 13.30
N TYR A 338 16.49 -9.25 12.64
CA TYR A 338 16.71 -8.84 11.25
C TYR A 338 17.70 -9.79 10.53
N PRO A 339 17.28 -10.98 10.08
CA PRO A 339 18.18 -12.01 9.52
C PRO A 339 18.75 -11.65 8.14
N TYR A 340 18.20 -10.62 7.50
CA TYR A 340 18.60 -10.16 6.17
C TYR A 340 19.62 -9.01 6.26
N LEU A 341 19.87 -8.45 7.44
CA LEU A 341 20.67 -7.25 7.56
C LEU A 341 22.15 -7.58 7.36
N ALA A 342 22.78 -6.86 6.43
CA ALA A 342 24.19 -6.97 6.10
C ALA A 342 24.92 -5.72 6.58
N ARG A 343 26.09 -5.89 7.20
CA ARG A 343 27.00 -4.79 7.49
C ARG A 343 28.15 -4.83 6.49
N ILE A 344 28.36 -3.72 5.79
CA ILE A 344 29.37 -3.60 4.75
C ILE A 344 30.50 -2.76 5.33
N HIS A 345 31.71 -3.31 5.40
CA HIS A 345 32.87 -2.69 6.03
C HIS A 345 33.94 -2.38 4.99
N GLY A 346 34.42 -1.14 5.01
CA GLY A 346 35.64 -0.72 4.32
C GLY A 346 36.88 -0.85 5.23
N ASN A 347 38.07 -0.73 4.63
CA ASN A 347 39.35 -0.91 5.32
C ASN A 347 39.68 0.17 6.36
N ASP A 348 39.05 1.34 6.28
CA ASP A 348 39.33 2.51 7.11
C ASP A 348 38.39 2.65 8.31
N GLY A 349 37.58 1.62 8.58
CA GLY A 349 36.62 1.59 9.67
C GLY A 349 35.27 2.24 9.34
N ARG A 350 35.08 2.80 8.13
CA ARG A 350 33.74 3.19 7.66
C ARG A 350 32.90 1.95 7.39
N SER A 351 31.60 2.07 7.67
CA SER A 351 30.63 1.01 7.39
C SER A 351 29.34 1.57 6.87
N CYS A 352 28.62 0.74 6.13
CA CYS A 352 27.24 0.98 5.76
C CYS A 352 26.36 -0.23 6.06
N ASN A 353 25.07 -0.01 5.85
CA ASN A 353 24.07 -1.06 5.88
C ASN A 353 23.81 -1.60 4.46
N GLY A 354 23.43 -2.86 4.40
CA GLY A 354 22.93 -3.53 3.21
C GLY A 354 21.89 -4.58 3.60
N THR A 355 21.28 -5.18 2.59
CA THR A 355 20.26 -6.21 2.76
C THR A 355 20.61 -7.42 1.90
N LEU A 356 20.71 -8.59 2.51
CA LEU A 356 20.78 -9.88 1.81
C LEU A 356 19.44 -10.11 1.10
N ILE A 357 19.49 -10.31 -0.22
CA ILE A 357 18.28 -10.53 -1.06
C ILE A 357 18.33 -11.86 -1.80
N ALA A 358 19.51 -12.48 -1.90
CA ALA A 358 19.72 -13.88 -2.27
C ALA A 358 21.01 -14.37 -1.60
N LYS A 359 21.25 -15.68 -1.56
CA LYS A 359 22.40 -16.33 -0.89
C LYS A 359 23.76 -15.73 -1.25
N GLN A 360 23.90 -15.20 -2.45
CA GLN A 360 25.15 -14.63 -2.94
C GLN A 360 25.03 -13.14 -3.29
N PHE A 361 23.90 -12.49 -2.98
CA PHE A 361 23.63 -11.11 -3.37
C PHE A 361 23.13 -10.25 -2.21
N VAL A 362 23.84 -9.14 -2.00
CA VAL A 362 23.49 -8.08 -1.05
C VAL A 362 23.20 -6.81 -1.80
N ILE A 363 22.13 -6.12 -1.45
CA ILE A 363 21.75 -4.82 -2.03
C ILE A 363 22.02 -3.69 -1.04
N THR A 364 22.51 -2.56 -1.54
CA THR A 364 22.74 -1.33 -0.79
C THR A 364 22.58 -0.12 -1.71
N THR A 365 22.90 1.08 -1.25
CA THR A 365 22.94 2.27 -2.10
C THR A 365 24.31 2.46 -2.73
N ALA A 366 24.34 2.98 -3.95
CA ALA A 366 25.58 3.27 -4.68
C ALA A 366 26.44 4.30 -3.92
N SER A 367 25.81 5.36 -3.42
CA SER A 367 26.47 6.42 -2.64
C SER A 367 27.14 5.89 -1.37
N CYS A 368 26.52 4.92 -0.70
CA CYS A 368 27.15 4.25 0.43
C CYS A 368 28.43 3.54 -0.02
N TYR A 369 28.33 2.67 -1.04
CA TYR A 369 29.45 1.82 -1.43
C TYR A 369 30.63 2.65 -1.92
N GLU A 370 30.38 3.70 -2.70
CA GLU A 370 31.40 4.66 -3.16
C GLU A 370 32.13 5.34 -1.99
N SER A 371 31.44 5.56 -0.87
CA SER A 371 32.04 6.20 0.31
C SER A 371 32.99 5.28 1.09
N ILE A 372 32.96 3.97 0.86
CA ILE A 372 33.75 2.96 1.60
C ILE A 372 34.72 2.17 0.72
N VAL A 373 34.48 2.10 -0.59
CA VAL A 373 35.29 1.31 -1.53
C VAL A 373 36.61 2.01 -1.81
N GLN A 374 37.61 1.78 -0.96
CA GLN A 374 38.98 2.23 -1.21
C GLN A 374 39.85 1.10 -1.78
N ASP A 375 39.75 -0.12 -1.24
CA ASP A 375 40.49 -1.30 -1.73
C ASP A 375 39.66 -2.58 -1.58
N GLU A 376 39.48 -3.05 -0.34
CA GLU A 376 38.74 -4.27 -0.01
C GLU A 376 37.48 -3.94 0.80
N VAL A 377 36.40 -4.63 0.45
CA VAL A 377 35.10 -4.53 1.13
C VAL A 377 34.71 -5.92 1.63
N SER A 378 34.35 -5.99 2.90
CA SER A 378 33.81 -7.20 3.51
C SER A 378 32.36 -6.99 3.93
N VAL A 379 31.57 -8.06 3.87
CA VAL A 379 30.17 -8.07 4.26
C VAL A 379 30.00 -9.04 5.41
N VAL A 380 29.41 -8.59 6.52
CA VAL A 380 29.15 -9.40 7.70
C VAL A 380 27.65 -9.61 7.87
N LEU A 381 27.24 -10.87 8.00
CA LEU A 381 25.84 -11.29 8.13
C LEU A 381 25.61 -12.11 9.41
N GLY A 382 24.47 -11.85 10.05
CA GLY A 382 24.11 -12.46 11.34
C GLY A 382 24.88 -11.86 12.52
N ASN A 383 24.19 -11.68 13.65
CA ASN A 383 24.76 -11.00 14.81
C ASN A 383 25.71 -11.91 15.60
N VAL A 384 25.31 -13.16 15.79
CA VAL A 384 26.06 -14.20 16.50
C VAL A 384 26.88 -15.01 15.51
N THR A 385 26.31 -15.38 14.35
CA THR A 385 27.03 -16.22 13.37
C THR A 385 28.17 -15.49 12.68
N GLN A 386 28.07 -14.16 12.54
CA GLN A 386 29.08 -13.28 11.92
C GLN A 386 29.72 -13.88 10.66
N GLN A 387 28.89 -14.28 9.69
CA GLN A 387 29.36 -14.79 8.40
C GLN A 387 30.05 -13.65 7.65
N GLN A 388 31.38 -13.67 7.62
CA GLN A 388 32.19 -12.67 6.91
C GLN A 388 32.45 -13.13 5.48
N MET A 389 32.02 -12.30 4.54
CA MET A 389 32.03 -12.56 3.10
C MET A 389 32.85 -11.50 2.38
N THR A 390 33.57 -11.89 1.35
CA THR A 390 34.25 -10.97 0.44
C THR A 390 33.37 -10.66 -0.76
N VAL A 391 33.45 -9.42 -1.24
CA VAL A 391 32.74 -8.99 -2.45
C VAL A 391 33.53 -9.45 -3.68
N GLN A 392 32.89 -10.23 -4.55
CA GLN A 392 33.46 -10.61 -5.85
C GLN A 392 33.34 -9.47 -6.85
N ARG A 393 32.16 -8.84 -6.92
CA ARG A 393 31.86 -7.78 -7.88
C ARG A 393 30.70 -6.91 -7.40
N ALA A 394 30.77 -5.62 -7.75
CA ALA A 394 29.72 -4.65 -7.52
C ALA A 394 29.05 -4.25 -8.84
N PHE A 395 27.73 -4.04 -8.81
CA PHE A 395 26.90 -3.65 -9.94
C PHE A 395 26.09 -2.41 -9.56
N THR A 396 26.60 -1.25 -9.96
CA THR A 396 25.89 0.02 -9.84
C THR A 396 24.83 0.13 -10.92
N HIS A 397 23.66 0.69 -10.60
CA HIS A 397 22.65 0.99 -11.62
C HIS A 397 23.23 1.92 -12.72
N PRO A 398 23.04 1.64 -14.02
CA PRO A 398 23.69 2.40 -15.10
C PRO A 398 23.33 3.90 -15.15
N GLU A 399 22.11 4.22 -14.74
CA GLU A 399 21.59 5.60 -14.68
C GLU A 399 22.00 6.37 -13.41
N TYR A 400 22.68 5.71 -12.46
CA TYR A 400 23.17 6.39 -11.28
C TYR A 400 24.20 7.46 -11.65
N GLN A 401 23.99 8.66 -11.12
CA GLN A 401 24.90 9.79 -11.23
C GLN A 401 25.14 10.35 -9.83
N ASN A 402 26.39 10.67 -9.48
CA ASN A 402 26.78 11.06 -8.11
C ASN A 402 26.14 12.36 -7.58
N VAL A 403 25.38 13.08 -8.42
CA VAL A 403 24.63 14.29 -8.06
C VAL A 403 23.14 14.00 -7.85
N SER A 404 22.61 12.93 -8.46
CA SER A 404 21.20 12.57 -8.36
C SER A 404 20.96 11.67 -7.14
N THR A 405 19.79 11.84 -6.52
CA THR A 405 19.30 10.89 -5.51
C THR A 405 18.52 9.74 -6.15
N GLU A 406 18.30 9.77 -7.46
CA GLU A 406 17.66 8.70 -8.23
C GLU A 406 18.67 7.63 -8.61
N PHE A 407 18.16 6.42 -8.90
CA PHE A 407 18.96 5.27 -9.28
C PHE A 407 20.07 4.92 -8.27
N ASN A 408 19.96 5.39 -7.02
CA ASN A 408 20.98 5.21 -5.98
C ASN A 408 20.90 3.81 -5.38
N ILE A 409 21.17 2.80 -6.20
CA ILE A 409 21.05 1.38 -5.89
C ILE A 409 22.24 0.60 -6.46
N LEU A 410 22.72 -0.37 -5.69
CA LEU A 410 23.89 -1.16 -6.02
C LEU A 410 23.75 -2.58 -5.50
N LEU A 411 24.17 -3.56 -6.31
CA LEU A 411 24.22 -4.97 -5.95
C LEU A 411 25.66 -5.43 -5.74
N LEU A 412 25.88 -6.23 -4.70
CA LEU A 412 27.15 -6.88 -4.39
C LEU A 412 26.98 -8.38 -4.59
N LYS A 413 27.72 -8.96 -5.53
CA LYS A 413 27.90 -10.42 -5.64
C LYS A 413 29.01 -10.84 -4.68
N LEU A 414 28.69 -11.77 -3.79
CA LEU A 414 29.64 -12.36 -2.83
C LEU A 414 30.49 -13.44 -3.52
N VAL A 415 31.71 -13.70 -3.05
CA VAL A 415 32.59 -14.74 -3.61
C VAL A 415 32.00 -16.14 -3.48
N SER A 416 31.27 -16.41 -2.38
CA SER A 416 30.59 -17.68 -2.15
C SER A 416 29.18 -17.44 -1.60
N PRO A 417 28.25 -18.40 -1.75
CA PRO A 417 26.93 -18.31 -1.14
C PRO A 417 27.02 -18.41 0.39
N VAL A 418 26.18 -17.64 1.08
CA VAL A 418 26.07 -17.65 2.54
C VAL A 418 25.31 -18.89 3.02
N THR A 419 25.59 -19.33 4.24
CA THR A 419 24.85 -20.43 4.86
C THR A 419 23.54 -19.90 5.45
N ILE A 420 22.41 -20.38 4.93
CA ILE A 420 21.09 -20.00 5.44
C ILE A 420 20.86 -20.62 6.82
N ASN A 421 20.47 -19.79 7.79
CA ASN A 421 20.17 -20.20 9.15
C ASN A 421 19.15 -19.22 9.78
N ASN A 422 18.88 -19.35 11.08
CA ASN A 422 17.91 -18.49 11.77
C ASN A 422 18.29 -16.99 11.83
N GLU A 423 19.58 -16.65 11.73
CA GLU A 423 20.13 -15.29 11.72
C GLU A 423 20.55 -14.79 10.34
N THR A 424 20.50 -15.63 9.32
CA THR A 424 20.89 -15.29 7.95
C THR A 424 19.87 -15.85 6.98
N ILE A 425 18.88 -15.02 6.63
CA ILE A 425 17.80 -15.33 5.68
C ILE A 425 17.61 -14.09 4.81
N PRO A 426 17.63 -14.21 3.48
CA PRO A 426 17.38 -13.09 2.59
C PRO A 426 16.03 -12.42 2.85
N ALA A 427 15.93 -11.10 2.62
CA ALA A 427 14.64 -10.42 2.51
C ALA A 427 14.05 -10.67 1.12
N CYS A 428 12.72 -10.86 1.08
CA CYS A 428 11.99 -10.85 -0.17
C CYS A 428 12.02 -9.45 -0.80
N LEU A 429 12.04 -9.35 -2.13
CA LEU A 429 11.89 -8.05 -2.79
C LEU A 429 10.40 -7.70 -2.94
N TRP A 430 10.03 -6.47 -2.60
CA TRP A 430 8.70 -5.96 -2.94
C TRP A 430 8.67 -5.56 -4.42
N HIS A 431 7.90 -6.29 -5.23
CA HIS A 431 7.84 -6.10 -6.67
C HIS A 431 6.51 -5.48 -7.17
N ASN A 432 5.58 -5.17 -6.27
CA ASN A 432 4.30 -4.57 -6.67
C ASN A 432 4.44 -3.05 -6.84
N GLN A 433 4.31 -2.57 -8.08
CA GLN A 433 4.44 -1.17 -8.45
C GLN A 433 3.14 -0.35 -8.23
N THR A 434 1.98 -1.01 -8.11
CA THR A 434 0.68 -0.31 -8.00
C THR A 434 0.38 0.17 -6.57
N PHE A 435 0.98 -0.47 -5.57
CA PHE A 435 0.87 -0.07 -4.17
C PHE A 435 2.11 -0.36 -3.33
N THR A 436 2.27 0.42 -2.27
CA THR A 436 3.30 0.26 -1.25
C THR A 436 2.64 -0.23 0.04
N PRO A 437 3.26 -1.17 0.78
CA PRO A 437 2.74 -1.58 2.08
C PRO A 437 2.59 -0.40 3.05
N LEU A 438 1.46 -0.33 3.77
CA LEU A 438 1.18 0.77 4.69
C LEU A 438 2.09 0.75 5.92
N ARG A 439 2.28 -0.43 6.52
CA ARG A 439 3.11 -0.59 7.72
C ARG A 439 4.54 -0.91 7.30
N LEU A 440 5.41 0.04 7.59
CA LEU A 440 6.83 -0.09 7.30
C LEU A 440 7.64 -0.04 8.61
N GLN A 441 8.80 -0.66 8.55
CA GLN A 441 9.82 -0.58 9.58
C GLN A 441 11.12 -0.13 8.93
N GLU A 442 11.64 0.98 9.41
CA GLU A 442 13.02 1.36 9.14
C GLU A 442 13.92 0.61 10.11
N VAL A 443 14.95 -0.07 9.59
CA VAL A 443 15.86 -0.91 10.38
C VAL A 443 17.30 -0.40 10.24
N TYR A 444 17.93 -0.13 11.39
CA TYR A 444 19.29 0.40 11.49
C TYR A 444 20.23 -0.67 12.07
N ALA A 445 21.49 -0.69 11.60
CA ALA A 445 22.50 -1.64 12.07
C ALA A 445 23.64 -1.06 12.91
N ASN A 446 23.69 0.26 13.14
CA ASN A 446 24.89 0.93 13.69
C ASN A 446 24.53 1.83 14.90
N PRO A 447 25.15 1.65 16.09
CA PRO A 447 26.02 0.56 16.56
C PRO A 447 25.23 -0.66 17.09
N ARG A 448 23.90 -0.55 17.27
CA ARG A 448 23.00 -1.63 17.70
C ARG A 448 21.82 -1.73 16.75
N PHE A 449 21.27 -2.94 16.62
CA PHE A 449 20.05 -3.14 15.84
C PHE A 449 18.88 -2.42 16.49
N ALA A 450 18.34 -1.44 15.80
CA ALA A 450 17.15 -0.70 16.21
C ALA A 450 16.18 -0.62 15.03
N TYR A 451 14.91 -0.37 15.34
CA TYR A 451 13.91 -0.14 14.31
C TYR A 451 12.96 0.96 14.73
N GLN A 452 12.30 1.52 13.74
CA GLN A 452 11.26 2.51 13.94
C GLN A 452 10.09 2.23 13.01
N HIS A 453 8.87 2.39 13.52
CA HIS A 453 7.67 2.29 12.69
C HIS A 453 7.49 3.55 11.85
N THR A 454 7.20 3.33 10.58
CA THR A 454 7.01 4.39 9.58
C THR A 454 5.87 4.02 8.63
N PHE A 455 5.37 5.00 7.88
CA PHE A 455 4.34 4.80 6.86
C PHE A 455 4.66 5.62 5.60
N PRO A 456 4.31 5.11 4.41
CA PRO A 456 4.55 5.83 3.17
C PRO A 456 3.53 6.97 3.00
N LEU A 457 3.97 8.06 2.38
CA LEU A 457 3.12 9.12 1.87
C LEU A 457 2.99 8.99 0.35
N PHE A 458 1.85 9.38 -0.20
CA PHE A 458 1.77 9.65 -1.63
C PHE A 458 2.76 10.76 -2.00
N ASN A 459 3.49 10.62 -3.11
CA ASN A 459 4.50 11.59 -3.53
C ASN A 459 3.92 13.01 -3.68
N GLU A 460 2.71 13.14 -4.23
CA GLU A 460 2.02 14.44 -4.30
C GLU A 460 1.77 15.06 -2.92
N ASN A 461 1.37 14.26 -1.93
CA ASN A 461 1.16 14.73 -0.57
C ASN A 461 2.48 15.09 0.10
N CYS A 462 3.54 14.33 -0.19
CA CYS A 462 4.88 14.64 0.28
C CYS A 462 5.39 15.96 -0.29
N LEU A 463 5.25 16.21 -1.59
CA LEU A 463 5.62 17.48 -2.23
C LEU A 463 4.82 18.67 -1.68
N LYS A 464 3.52 18.48 -1.43
CA LYS A 464 2.67 19.50 -0.79
C LYS A 464 3.11 19.80 0.65
N LYS A 465 3.45 18.76 1.42
CA LYS A 465 3.82 18.88 2.84
C LYS A 465 5.27 19.34 3.04
N TYR A 466 6.16 18.91 2.16
CA TYR A 466 7.61 19.12 2.18
C TYR A 466 8.05 19.60 0.79
N GLN A 467 7.98 20.91 0.57
CA GLN A 467 8.25 21.52 -0.74
C GLN A 467 9.66 21.21 -1.27
N ASP A 468 10.64 21.11 -0.38
CA ASP A 468 12.03 20.76 -0.73
C ASP A 468 12.28 19.25 -0.80
N SER A 469 11.25 18.39 -0.76
CA SER A 469 11.47 16.94 -0.81
C SER A 469 12.02 16.48 -2.16
N ASN A 470 11.60 17.10 -3.27
CA ASN A 470 11.97 16.70 -4.63
C ASN A 470 11.81 15.18 -4.89
N VAL A 471 10.82 14.54 -4.25
CA VAL A 471 10.59 13.10 -4.39
C VAL A 471 10.05 12.77 -5.78
N THR A 472 10.62 11.75 -6.41
CA THR A 472 10.22 11.28 -7.75
C THR A 472 9.50 9.93 -7.70
N ASN A 473 8.97 9.45 -8.83
CA ASN A 473 8.24 8.18 -8.90
C ASN A 473 9.12 6.96 -8.55
N LEU A 474 10.44 7.07 -8.79
CA LEU A 474 11.45 6.08 -8.43
C LEU A 474 11.78 6.04 -6.93
N GLN A 475 11.14 6.91 -6.15
CA GLN A 475 11.38 7.08 -4.73
C GLN A 475 10.09 6.96 -3.90
N LEU A 476 10.29 6.76 -2.61
CA LEU A 476 9.27 6.70 -1.58
C LEU A 476 9.52 7.80 -0.55
N CYS A 477 8.51 8.63 -0.32
CA CYS A 477 8.49 9.52 0.83
C CYS A 477 7.84 8.82 2.01
N VAL A 478 8.54 8.78 3.14
CA VAL A 478 8.15 7.98 4.31
C VAL A 478 8.21 8.85 5.55
N GLU A 479 7.16 8.82 6.35
CA GLU A 479 7.08 9.58 7.60
C GLU A 479 7.12 8.65 8.81
N ARG A 480 7.73 9.14 9.89
CA ARG A 480 7.77 8.44 11.17
C ARG A 480 6.39 8.34 11.79
N ASP A 481 6.05 7.14 12.29
CA ASP A 481 4.89 6.95 13.14
C ASP A 481 5.17 7.49 14.56
N THR A 482 4.49 8.57 14.92
CA THR A 482 4.66 9.26 16.22
C THR A 482 3.86 8.59 17.35
N MET A 483 3.00 7.60 17.05
CA MET A 483 2.24 6.87 18.05
C MET A 483 3.16 6.09 19.02
N TYR A 484 4.32 5.64 18.53
CA TYR A 484 5.33 4.93 19.32
C TYR A 484 6.48 5.88 19.66
N TYR A 485 6.25 6.78 20.61
CA TYR A 485 7.26 7.73 21.06
C TYR A 485 8.40 6.99 21.80
N TYR A 486 9.49 6.73 21.07
CA TYR A 486 10.78 6.36 21.66
C TYR A 486 11.72 7.58 21.64
N PRO A 487 11.90 8.29 22.78
CA PRO A 487 12.65 9.55 22.85
C PRO A 487 14.16 9.43 22.64
N HIS A 488 14.71 8.22 22.47
CA HIS A 488 16.16 7.97 22.55
C HIS A 488 16.77 7.26 21.35
N VAL A 489 16.06 7.12 20.22
CA VAL A 489 16.70 6.60 19.01
C VAL A 489 17.47 7.75 18.36
N PHE A 490 18.77 7.81 18.64
CA PHE A 490 19.71 8.64 17.90
C PHE A 490 19.73 8.15 16.45
N LEU A 491 19.39 9.05 15.54
CA LEU A 491 19.32 8.85 14.10
C LEU A 491 20.75 9.00 13.52
N ASP A 492 21.59 7.98 13.69
CA ASP A 492 22.70 7.81 12.75
C ASP A 492 22.08 7.15 11.50
N GLU A 493 21.59 8.02 10.60
CA GLU A 493 20.92 7.66 9.34
C GLU A 493 21.94 7.12 8.34
N ASP A 494 22.34 5.87 8.52
CA ASP A 494 23.29 5.24 7.62
C ASP A 494 22.67 4.98 6.24
N SER A 495 23.39 5.36 5.20
CA SER A 495 23.06 5.01 3.81
C SER A 495 22.97 3.49 3.65
N GLY A 496 22.02 3.03 2.83
CA GLY A 496 21.80 1.59 2.60
C GLY A 496 20.95 0.89 3.66
N SER A 497 20.43 1.63 4.66
CA SER A 497 19.47 1.09 5.64
C SER A 497 18.18 0.60 4.98
N ALA A 498 17.64 -0.49 5.50
CA ALA A 498 16.49 -1.18 4.92
C ALA A 498 15.17 -0.59 5.42
N LEU A 499 14.26 -0.32 4.50
CA LEU A 499 12.84 -0.08 4.78
C LEU A 499 12.07 -1.34 4.41
N VAL A 500 11.49 -2.00 5.40
CA VAL A 500 10.87 -3.31 5.24
C VAL A 500 9.40 -3.32 5.65
N SER A 501 8.65 -4.31 5.17
CA SER A 501 7.33 -4.67 5.66
C SER A 501 7.31 -6.14 6.03
N HIS A 502 6.68 -6.48 7.15
CA HIS A 502 6.47 -7.86 7.58
C HIS A 502 5.04 -8.25 7.29
N MET A 503 4.86 -9.24 6.41
CA MET A 503 3.55 -9.75 6.04
C MET A 503 3.43 -11.21 6.43
N ALA A 504 2.26 -11.55 6.91
CA ALA A 504 1.89 -12.90 7.24
C ALA A 504 1.28 -13.54 5.96
N GLN A 505 1.55 -14.83 5.72
CA GLN A 505 0.96 -15.57 4.58
C GLN A 505 0.02 -16.70 5.02
N GLY A 506 -1.30 -16.52 4.89
CA GLY A 506 -2.35 -17.51 5.21
C GLY A 506 -3.15 -17.27 6.52
N VAL A 507 -3.51 -18.34 7.24
CA VAL A 507 -4.24 -18.26 8.54
C VAL A 507 -3.42 -18.91 9.68
N ASN A 508 -2.30 -19.56 9.34
CA ASN A 508 -1.39 -20.27 10.25
C ASN A 508 0.04 -19.68 10.17
N GLU A 509 0.16 -18.35 10.16
CA GLU A 509 1.19 -17.63 9.43
C GLU A 509 2.53 -17.40 10.16
N TYR A 510 3.63 -17.62 9.43
CA TYR A 510 4.95 -17.03 9.71
C TYR A 510 5.05 -15.67 9.00
N GLN A 511 5.82 -14.75 9.58
CA GLN A 511 6.06 -13.44 8.97
C GLN A 511 7.20 -13.53 7.95
N VAL A 512 6.90 -13.16 6.71
CA VAL A 512 7.86 -12.95 5.62
C VAL A 512 8.24 -11.47 5.61
N THR A 513 9.53 -11.19 5.52
CA THR A 513 10.04 -9.82 5.40
C THR A 513 10.22 -9.45 3.95
N TYR A 514 9.59 -8.34 3.55
CA TYR A 514 9.75 -7.73 2.24
C TYR A 514 10.54 -6.44 2.35
N LEU A 515 11.61 -6.31 1.57
CA LEU A 515 12.35 -5.07 1.35
C LEU A 515 11.54 -4.17 0.40
N VAL A 516 11.11 -3.04 0.93
CA VAL A 516 10.25 -2.06 0.23
C VAL A 516 11.05 -0.85 -0.26
N GLY A 517 12.08 -0.46 0.49
CA GLY A 517 12.93 0.66 0.11
C GLY A 517 14.33 0.59 0.68
N LEU A 518 15.24 1.37 0.09
CA LEU A 518 16.62 1.54 0.55
C LEU A 518 16.89 3.01 0.85
N HIS A 519 17.45 3.28 2.03
CA HIS A 519 17.68 4.65 2.49
C HIS A 519 18.71 5.33 1.59
N GLY A 520 18.24 6.29 0.78
CA GLY A 520 19.06 7.05 -0.17
C GLY A 520 19.47 8.42 0.38
N SER A 521 18.52 9.17 0.94
CA SER A 521 18.77 10.47 1.57
C SER A 521 17.66 10.82 2.57
N GLY A 522 18.03 11.18 3.80
CA GLY A 522 17.13 11.75 4.81
C GLY A 522 17.21 13.29 4.81
N ARG A 523 16.07 13.98 4.95
CA ARG A 523 16.03 15.44 5.15
C ARG A 523 15.24 15.76 6.41
N VAL A 524 15.92 16.27 7.44
CA VAL A 524 15.27 16.72 8.66
C VAL A 524 14.61 18.09 8.44
N VAL A 525 13.28 18.17 8.56
CA VAL A 525 12.57 19.46 8.59
C VAL A 525 12.10 19.76 10.01
N THR A 526 12.75 20.75 10.64
CA THR A 526 12.34 21.23 11.96
C THR A 526 11.20 22.22 11.79
N LYS A 527 9.96 21.84 12.11
CA LYS A 527 8.83 22.77 12.15
C LYS A 527 8.79 23.47 13.51
N LYS A 528 8.87 24.80 13.51
CA LYS A 528 8.57 25.62 14.70
C LYS A 528 7.06 25.69 14.84
N VAL A 529 6.52 25.25 15.98
CA VAL A 529 5.10 25.43 16.32
C VAL A 529 5.02 26.56 17.33
N ASN A 530 4.29 27.63 16.99
CA ASN A 530 3.89 28.64 17.98
C ASN A 530 2.72 28.07 18.78
N VAL A 531 2.93 27.85 20.06
CA VAL A 531 1.85 27.62 21.02
C VAL A 531 1.69 28.92 21.81
N ASN A 532 0.45 29.38 21.97
CA ASN A 532 0.12 30.69 22.53
C ASN A 532 0.73 30.92 23.92
N GLU A 533 1.28 32.13 24.08
CA GLU A 533 1.56 32.92 25.30
C GLU A 533 1.52 32.14 26.63
N ASP A 534 2.63 31.46 26.98
CA ASP A 534 3.42 31.75 28.19
C ASP A 534 4.40 30.64 28.65
N ASP A 535 4.50 29.47 27.99
CA ASP A 535 5.50 28.47 28.42
C ASP A 535 6.05 27.59 27.29
N ALA A 536 7.38 27.62 27.13
CA ALA A 536 8.28 26.75 26.37
C ALA A 536 8.03 26.51 24.85
N LEU A 537 9.04 26.86 24.04
CA LEU A 537 9.21 26.39 22.65
C LEU A 537 9.39 24.86 22.62
N ILE A 538 8.32 24.10 22.38
CA ILE A 538 8.44 22.68 21.99
C ILE A 538 8.44 22.63 20.47
N ALA A 539 9.63 22.51 19.86
CA ALA A 539 9.74 22.20 18.45
C ALA A 539 9.23 20.76 18.20
N SER A 540 8.04 20.59 17.61
CA SER A 540 7.63 19.29 17.09
C SER A 540 8.47 18.98 15.85
N LYS A 541 9.57 18.25 16.02
CA LYS A 541 10.36 17.77 14.88
C LYS A 541 9.53 16.70 14.15
N GLN A 542 9.16 16.98 12.90
CA GLN A 542 8.60 15.97 12.00
C GLN A 542 9.73 15.45 11.12
N TYR A 543 9.83 14.14 11.01
CA TYR A 543 10.89 13.46 10.28
C TYR A 543 10.27 12.75 9.09
N TYR A 544 10.77 13.06 7.90
CA TYR A 544 10.49 12.29 6.70
C TYR A 544 11.80 11.90 6.03
N HIS A 545 11.83 10.71 5.45
CA HIS A 545 12.98 10.18 4.73
C HIS A 545 12.56 9.81 3.30
N ILE A 546 13.52 9.87 2.39
CA ILE A 546 13.34 9.49 0.99
C ILE A 546 14.13 8.21 0.72
N TYR A 547 13.41 7.18 0.28
CA TYR A 547 13.98 5.87 -0.04
C TYR A 547 13.92 5.63 -1.54
N GLN A 548 14.87 4.86 -2.06
CA GLN A 548 14.70 4.22 -3.37
C GLN A 548 13.51 3.26 -3.29
N ARG A 549 12.58 3.35 -4.25
CA ARG A 549 11.41 2.48 -4.34
C ARG A 549 11.80 1.14 -4.98
N VAL A 550 11.99 0.10 -4.17
CA VAL A 550 12.54 -1.19 -4.66
C VAL A 550 11.71 -1.84 -5.76
N SER A 551 10.39 -1.61 -5.79
CA SER A 551 9.51 -2.12 -6.85
C SER A 551 9.87 -1.62 -8.25
N GLU A 552 10.44 -0.42 -8.38
CA GLU A 552 10.83 0.14 -9.68
C GLU A 552 12.14 -0.48 -10.19
N TYR A 553 12.97 -0.99 -9.28
CA TYR A 553 14.26 -1.59 -9.62
C TYR A 553 14.22 -3.12 -9.68
N TYR A 554 13.07 -3.75 -9.35
CA TYR A 554 12.97 -5.20 -9.20
C TYR A 554 13.44 -5.96 -10.44
N ASN A 555 12.99 -5.57 -11.64
CA ASN A 555 13.39 -6.24 -12.88
C ASN A 555 14.89 -6.09 -13.16
N TRP A 556 15.47 -4.90 -12.93
CA TRP A 556 16.91 -4.70 -13.05
C TRP A 556 17.67 -5.61 -12.08
N ILE A 557 17.25 -5.66 -10.81
CA ILE A 557 17.84 -6.52 -9.78
C ILE A 557 17.77 -7.99 -10.22
N ARG A 558 16.59 -8.46 -10.62
CA ARG A 558 16.35 -9.82 -11.08
C ARG A 558 17.25 -10.18 -12.25
N ASN A 559 17.34 -9.32 -13.26
CA ASN A 559 18.18 -9.57 -14.44
C ASN A 559 19.66 -9.68 -14.10
N VAL A 560 20.19 -8.77 -13.28
CA VAL A 560 21.60 -8.82 -12.85
C VAL A 560 21.88 -10.13 -12.11
N ILE A 561 21.02 -10.51 -11.15
CA ILE A 561 21.17 -11.75 -10.38
C ILE A 561 21.11 -12.97 -11.32
N SER A 562 20.13 -13.03 -12.22
CA SER A 562 19.95 -14.15 -13.15
C SER A 562 21.15 -14.35 -14.07
N VAL A 563 21.74 -13.27 -14.60
CA VAL A 563 22.91 -13.36 -15.51
C VAL A 563 24.19 -13.70 -14.74
N GLU A 564 24.40 -13.07 -13.58
CA GLU A 564 25.63 -13.22 -12.81
C GLU A 564 25.63 -14.45 -11.91
N ALA A 565 24.50 -15.11 -11.69
CA ALA A 565 24.47 -16.41 -11.04
C ALA A 565 24.88 -17.56 -11.97
N GLN A 566 24.83 -17.36 -13.30
CA GLN A 566 25.28 -18.34 -14.31
C GLN A 566 26.77 -18.18 -14.68
N SER A 567 27.58 -17.48 -13.87
CA SER A 567 29.02 -17.33 -14.09
C SER A 567 29.83 -18.16 -13.09
N ASP A 568 30.69 -19.02 -13.65
CA ASP A 568 31.66 -19.88 -12.94
C ASP A 568 32.57 -19.13 -11.96
#